data_AF-A0A7W4P492-F1
#
_entry.id   AF-A0A7W4P492-F1
#
_cell.length_a   1.000
_cell.length_b   1.000
_cell.length_c   1.000
_cell.angle_alpha   90.00
_cell.angle_beta   90.00
_cell.angle_gamma   90.00
#
_symmetry.space_group_name_H-M   'P 1'
#
loop_
_entity.id
_entity.type
_entity.pdbx_description
1 polymer ?
#
loop_
_entity_poly.entity_id
_entity_poly.type
_entity_poly.pdbx_seq_one_letter_code
_entity_poly.pdbx_strand_id
1 'polypeptide(L)' 'MTGYRNEDDDGVRMQLQVLISELQADVQEMAGLLDRTQANDDVKHLAARIADRLDGVADLAERT' A
#
# COMPACT_ATOMS: atom_id res chain seq x y z
N MET A 1 -29.68 -20.73 -9.50
CA MET A 1 -29.49 -19.33 -9.06
C MET A 1 -28.28 -19.33 -8.14
N THR A 2 -27.09 -19.11 -8.70
CA THR A 2 -25.80 -19.25 -8.01
C THR A 2 -24.89 -18.16 -8.54
N GLY A 3 -24.96 -16.98 -7.91
CA GLY A 3 -24.18 -15.80 -8.30
C GLY A 3 -23.64 -14.99 -7.12
N TYR A 4 -23.85 -15.41 -5.87
CA TYR A 4 -23.58 -14.57 -4.69
C TYR A 4 -22.20 -14.77 -4.05
N ARG A 5 -21.28 -15.54 -4.68
CA ARG A 5 -19.97 -15.83 -4.06
C ARG A 5 -18.84 -14.94 -4.57
N ASN A 6 -18.96 -14.40 -5.78
CA ASN A 6 -17.91 -13.56 -6.37
C ASN A 6 -18.00 -12.09 -5.93
N GLU A 7 -19.20 -11.57 -5.64
CA GLU A 7 -19.39 -10.15 -5.33
C GLU A 7 -18.73 -9.74 -3.99
N ASP A 8 -18.75 -10.62 -2.98
CA ASP A 8 -18.09 -10.36 -1.70
C ASP A 8 -16.55 -10.40 -1.81
N ASP A 9 -16.00 -11.37 -2.55
CA ASP A 9 -14.56 -11.49 -2.76
C ASP A 9 -14.01 -10.31 -3.59
N ASP A 10 -14.75 -9.87 -4.62
CA ASP A 10 -14.40 -8.69 -5.41
C ASP A 10 -14.52 -7.39 -4.58
N GLY A 11 -15.52 -7.31 -3.69
CA GLY A 11 -15.68 -6.18 -2.76
C GLY A 11 -14.52 -6.06 -1.77
N VAL A 12 -14.04 -7.19 -1.23
CA VAL A 12 -12.87 -7.25 -0.35
C VAL A 12 -11.60 -6.89 -1.12
N ARG A 13 -11.43 -7.40 -2.36
CA ARG A 13 -10.27 -7.07 -3.20
C ARG A 13 -10.20 -5.57 -3.50
N MET A 14 -11.32 -4.94 -3.83
CA MET A 14 -11.37 -3.49 -4.06
C MET A 14 -11.01 -2.69 -2.81
N GLN A 15 -11.55 -3.06 -1.64
CA GLN A 15 -11.21 -2.40 -0.37
C GLN A 15 -9.72 -2.54 -0.04
N LEU A 16 -9.14 -3.71 -0.31
CA LEU A 16 -7.71 -3.95 -0.12
C LEU A 16 -6.86 -3.07 -1.05
N GLN A 17 -7.23 -2.95 -2.33
CA GLN A 17 -6.53 -2.07 -3.28
C GLN A 17 -6.59 -0.59 -2.89
N VAL A 18 -7.76 -0.12 -2.42
CA VAL A 18 -7.92 1.26 -1.92
C VAL A 18 -7.00 1.50 -0.73
N LEU A 19 -7.02 0.60 0.26
CA LEU A 19 -6.17 0.73 1.44
C LEU A 19 -4.67 0.71 1.10
N ILE A 20 -4.24 -0.16 0.18
CA ILE A 20 -2.85 -0.19 -0.28
C ILE A 20 -2.46 1.13 -0.95
N SER A 21 -3.34 1.69 -1.78
CA SER A 21 -3.11 2.97 -2.46
C SER A 21 -2.99 4.13 -1.47
N GLU A 22 -3.86 4.16 -0.45
CA GLU A 22 -3.80 5.15 0.63
C GLU A 22 -2.49 5.05 1.41
N LEU A 23 -2.08 3.84 1.79
CA LEU A 23 -0.81 3.61 2.51
C LEU A 23 0.42 3.99 1.66
N GLN A 24 0.40 3.74 0.35
CA GLN A 24 1.47 4.16 -0.55
C GLN A 24 1.58 5.70 -0.61
N ALA A 25 0.45 6.39 -0.67
CA ALA A 25 0.41 7.86 -0.66
C ALA A 25 0.97 8.41 0.66
N ASP A 26 0.54 7.85 1.81
CA ASP A 26 1.03 8.25 3.13
C ASP A 26 2.55 8.05 3.27
N VAL A 27 3.09 6.94 2.76
CA VAL A 27 4.53 6.66 2.80
C VAL A 27 5.31 7.62 1.88
N GLN A 28 4.78 7.97 0.71
CA GLN A 28 5.38 8.98 -0.16
C GLN A 28 5.39 10.37 0.49
N GLU A 29 4.29 10.77 1.13
CA GLU A 29 4.23 12.02 1.88
C GLU A 29 5.26 12.02 3.02
N MET A 30 5.31 10.91 3.79
CA MET A 30 6.30 10.72 4.85
C MET A 30 7.73 10.85 4.32
N ALA A 31 8.08 10.20 3.21
CA ALA A 31 9.40 10.32 2.60
C ALA A 31 9.73 11.79 2.24
N GLY A 32 8.77 12.52 1.67
CA GLY A 32 8.94 13.95 1.37
C GLY A 32 9.14 14.82 2.62
N LEU A 33 8.44 14.52 3.72
CA LEU A 33 8.63 15.21 5.00
C LEU A 33 9.99 14.88 5.62
N LEU A 34 10.44 13.63 5.56
CA LEU A 34 11.75 13.19 6.05
C LEU A 34 12.90 13.86 5.28
N ASP A 35 12.72 14.06 3.97
CA ASP A 35 13.69 14.79 3.15
C ASP A 35 13.80 16.27 3.53
N ARG A 36 12.67 16.92 3.81
CA ARG A 36 12.64 18.34 4.23
C ARG A 36 13.20 18.56 5.63
N THR A 37 13.07 17.57 6.51
CA THR A 37 13.46 17.70 7.93
C THR A 37 14.89 17.26 8.20
N GLN A 38 15.68 16.91 7.16
CA GLN A 38 17.00 16.29 7.31
C GLN A 38 16.97 15.12 8.31
N ALA A 39 15.89 14.33 8.27
CA ALA A 39 15.75 13.17 9.13
C ALA A 39 16.89 12.17 8.87
N ASN A 40 17.24 11.39 9.90
CA ASN A 40 18.27 10.35 9.81
C ASN A 40 17.99 9.42 8.61
N ASP A 41 19.03 9.11 7.84
CA ASP A 41 19.00 8.19 6.70
C ASP A 41 18.39 6.82 7.06
N ASP A 42 18.55 6.33 8.29
CA ASP A 42 17.93 5.10 8.78
C ASP A 42 16.40 5.18 8.71
N VAL A 43 15.81 6.34 9.01
CA VAL A 43 14.36 6.56 8.98
C VAL A 43 13.86 6.65 7.54
N LYS A 44 14.63 7.30 6.65
CA LYS A 44 14.35 7.34 5.22
C LYS A 44 14.39 5.94 4.59
N HIS A 45 15.39 5.15 4.95
CA HIS A 45 15.49 3.75 4.53
C HIS A 45 14.36 2.89 5.09
N LEU A 46 13.84 3.19 6.27
CA LEU A 46 12.63 2.55 6.79
C LEU A 46 11.41 2.87 5.93
N ALA A 47 11.18 4.15 5.60
CA ALA A 47 10.08 4.57 4.73
C ALA A 47 10.16 3.90 3.34
N ALA A 48 11.34 3.88 2.72
CA ALA A 48 11.56 3.20 1.44
C ALA A 48 11.23 1.70 1.51
N ARG A 49 11.70 1.00 2.55
CA ARG A 49 11.37 -0.43 2.75
C ARG A 49 9.88 -0.69 2.98
N ILE A 50 9.14 0.28 3.54
CA ILE A 50 7.69 0.17 3.70
C ILE A 50 7.01 0.32 2.35
N ALA A 51 7.42 1.29 1.52
CA ALA A 51 6.91 1.45 0.15
C ALA A 51 7.12 0.17 -0.67
N ASP A 52 8.34 -0.39 -0.69
CA ASP A 52 8.65 -1.62 -1.42
C ASP A 52 7.76 -2.80 -1.02
N ARG A 53 7.41 -2.88 0.29
CA ARG A 53 6.52 -3.94 0.80
C ARG A 53 5.08 -3.71 0.39
N LEU A 54 4.61 -2.46 0.37
CA LEU A 54 3.26 -2.13 -0.10
C LEU A 54 3.10 -2.44 -1.58
N ASP A 55 4.12 -2.15 -2.40
CA ASP A 55 4.16 -2.53 -3.82
C ASP A 55 4.06 -4.06 -3.97
N GLY A 56 4.82 -4.81 -3.19
CA GLY A 56 4.74 -6.28 -3.17
C GLY A 56 3.36 -6.81 -2.73
N VAL A 57 2.68 -6.13 -1.80
CA VAL A 57 1.31 -6.51 -1.39
C VAL A 57 0.29 -6.13 -2.45
N ALA A 58 0.46 -5.01 -3.16
CA ALA A 58 -0.36 -4.61 -4.29
C ALA A 58 -0.31 -5.67 -5.40
N ASP A 59 0.90 -6.07 -5.79
CA ASP A 59 1.14 -7.12 -6.78
C ASP A 59 0.47 -8.45 -6.40
N LEU A 60 0.51 -8.81 -5.12
CA LEU A 60 -0.14 -10.02 -4.62
C LEU A 60 -1.67 -9.90 -4.69
N ALA A 61 -2.22 -8.77 -4.26
CA ALA A 61 -3.65 -8.50 -4.25
C ALA A 61 -4.25 -8.47 -5.67
N GLU A 62 -3.49 -8.04 -6.67
CA GLU A 62 -3.91 -8.09 -8.08
C GLU A 62 -3.93 -9.52 -8.66
N ARG A 63 -3.15 -10.43 -8.08
CA ARG A 63 -2.96 -11.80 -8.59
C ARG A 63 -3.86 -12.84 -7.92
N THR A 64 -4.44 -12.52 -6.77
CA THR A 64 -5.38 -13.36 -6.01
C THR A 64 -6.81 -12.96 -6.28
#